data_AF-A0A7S4FWC7-F1
#
_entry.id   AF-A0A7S4FWC7-F1
#
_cell.length_a   1.000
_cell.length_b   1.000
_cell.length_c   1.000
_cell.angle_alpha   90.00
_cell.angle_beta   90.00
_cell.angle_gamma   90.00
#
_symmetry.space_group_name_H-M   'P 1'
#
loop_
_entity.id
_entity.type
_entity.pdbx_description
1 polymer ?
#
loop_
_entity_poly.entity_id
_entity_poly.type
_entity_poly.pdbx_seq_one_letter_code
_entity_poly.pdbx_strand_id
1 'polypeptide(L)'
;FFFAFTMGNEERAKQNKCPCGRGCTKQYRTNFQRAYPSGWPSNNGKYKCVGCNQHFAWDNIQIDHIKPQAKDGLNCVRNLQPMCGPCNRRKTDEYRLKEKVKRRVPPEARRMLEKVEGVFGH
;
A
#
# COMPACT_ATOMS: atom_id res chain seq x y z
N PHE A 1 -24.27 12.90 -43.00
CA PHE A 1 -24.91 12.91 -41.67
C PHE A 1 -24.12 12.01 -40.73
N PHE A 2 -23.24 12.59 -39.92
CA PHE A 2 -22.47 11.87 -38.90
C PHE A 2 -23.35 11.69 -37.66
N PHE A 3 -23.78 10.46 -37.36
CA PHE A 3 -24.37 10.13 -36.08
C PHE A 3 -23.25 10.01 -35.04
N ALA A 4 -23.02 11.06 -34.26
CA ALA A 4 -22.19 10.98 -33.06
C ALA A 4 -23.03 10.36 -31.93
N PHE A 5 -22.80 9.08 -31.66
CA PHE A 5 -23.40 8.34 -30.55
C PHE A 5 -22.77 8.85 -29.24
N THR A 6 -23.40 9.80 -28.54
CA THR A 6 -22.95 10.23 -27.22
C THR A 6 -23.42 9.20 -26.19
N MET A 7 -22.47 8.35 -25.78
CA MET A 7 -22.66 7.30 -24.78
C MET A 7 -23.26 7.89 -23.49
N GLY A 8 -24.33 7.25 -22.99
CA GLY A 8 -25.11 7.70 -21.83
C GLY A 8 -24.34 7.66 -20.50
N ASN A 9 -24.76 8.52 -19.58
CA ASN A 9 -24.17 8.72 -18.25
C ASN A 9 -24.12 7.47 -17.35
N GLU A 10 -24.81 6.38 -17.70
CA GLU A 10 -24.80 5.11 -16.96
C GLU A 10 -23.48 4.33 -17.06
N GLU A 11 -22.70 4.50 -18.15
CA GLU A 11 -21.40 3.84 -18.27
C GLU A 11 -20.33 4.46 -17.35
N ARG A 12 -20.50 5.74 -17.00
CA ARG A 12 -19.61 6.46 -16.08
C ARG A 12 -19.77 5.99 -14.63
N ALA A 13 -20.95 5.49 -14.26
CA ALA A 13 -21.25 5.02 -12.91
C ALA A 13 -20.68 3.63 -12.58
N LYS A 14 -20.23 2.86 -13.59
CA LYS A 14 -19.66 1.51 -13.38
C LYS A 14 -18.15 1.51 -13.10
N GLN A 15 -17.47 2.65 -13.20
CA GLN A 15 -15.99 2.73 -13.10
C GLN A 15 -15.42 2.97 -11.69
N ASN A 16 -16.26 3.14 -10.65
CA ASN A 16 -15.76 3.50 -9.32
C ASN A 16 -16.19 2.54 -8.20
N LYS A 17 -16.09 1.23 -8.44
CA LYS A 17 -15.97 0.27 -7.33
C LYS A 17 -14.50 -0.03 -7.13
N CYS A 18 -13.85 0.60 -6.15
CA CYS A 18 -12.65 -0.01 -5.58
C CYS A 18 -12.55 0.16 -4.07
N PRO A 19 -12.96 -0.89 -3.33
CA PRO A 19 -12.43 -1.18 -2.00
C PRO A 19 -11.28 -2.22 -2.05
N CYS A 20 -11.30 -3.18 -2.98
CA CYS A 20 -10.18 -4.12 -3.25
C CYS A 20 -10.43 -5.14 -4.39
N GLY A 21 -11.33 -4.87 -5.35
CA GLY A 21 -11.69 -5.82 -6.41
C GLY A 21 -11.34 -5.31 -7.81
N ARG A 22 -10.37 -5.97 -8.47
CA ARG A 22 -9.99 -5.96 -9.91
C ARG A 22 -9.89 -4.62 -10.69
N GLY A 23 -10.09 -3.46 -10.08
CA GLY A 23 -9.93 -2.12 -10.67
C GLY A 23 -8.72 -1.35 -10.13
N CYS A 24 -7.61 -2.04 -9.86
CA CYS A 24 -6.36 -1.48 -9.33
C CYS A 24 -5.63 -0.62 -10.37
N THR A 25 -6.16 0.56 -10.69
CA THR A 25 -5.56 1.49 -11.67
C THR A 25 -4.10 1.82 -11.31
N LYS A 26 -3.29 2.20 -12.30
CA LYS A 26 -1.93 2.75 -12.08
C LYS A 26 -1.92 4.01 -11.21
N GLN A 27 -3.06 4.67 -11.01
CA GLN A 27 -3.20 5.90 -10.22
C GLN A 27 -3.36 5.64 -8.71
N TYR A 28 -2.57 4.73 -8.13
CA TYR A 28 -2.69 4.36 -6.72
C TYR A 28 -2.47 5.54 -5.75
N ARG A 29 -1.64 6.52 -6.15
CA ARG A 29 -1.37 7.72 -5.37
C ARG A 29 -2.63 8.57 -5.22
N THR A 30 -3.29 8.94 -6.30
CA THR A 30 -4.53 9.75 -6.23
C THR A 30 -5.64 9.00 -5.49
N ASN A 31 -5.75 7.68 -5.68
CA ASN A 31 -6.69 6.85 -4.93
C ASN A 31 -6.45 6.88 -3.43
N PHE A 32 -5.19 6.88 -2.99
CA PHE A 32 -4.84 7.00 -1.57
C PHE A 32 -5.28 8.36 -1.00
N GLN A 33 -5.05 9.45 -1.73
CA GLN A 33 -5.49 10.79 -1.31
C GLN A 33 -7.01 10.90 -1.23
N ARG A 34 -7.73 10.32 -2.19
CA ARG A 34 -9.20 10.28 -2.19
C ARG A 34 -9.77 9.47 -1.03
N ALA A 35 -9.08 8.41 -0.62
CA ALA A 35 -9.47 7.61 0.55
C ALA A 35 -9.18 8.32 1.88
N TYR A 36 -8.13 9.14 1.94
CA TYR A 36 -7.68 9.84 3.14
C TYR A 36 -7.49 11.34 2.92
N PRO A 37 -8.55 12.10 2.58
CA PRO A 37 -8.44 13.52 2.25
C PRO A 37 -7.97 14.36 3.44
N SER A 38 -8.24 13.93 4.68
CA SER A 38 -7.82 14.60 5.91
C SER A 38 -6.43 14.17 6.42
N GLY A 39 -5.71 13.32 5.69
CA GLY A 39 -4.41 12.78 6.09
C GLY A 39 -4.47 11.35 6.64
N TRP A 40 -3.31 10.77 6.94
CA TRP A 40 -3.18 9.38 7.40
C TRP A 40 -2.10 9.21 8.47
N PRO A 41 -2.45 8.86 9.72
CA PRO A 41 -3.78 8.99 10.30
C PRO A 41 -4.26 10.46 10.20
N SER A 42 -5.57 10.70 10.29
CA SER A 42 -6.18 12.03 10.09
C SER A 42 -5.46 13.09 10.94
N ASN A 43 -4.83 14.07 10.28
CA ASN A 43 -4.00 15.10 10.92
C ASN A 43 -3.88 16.34 10.02
N ASN A 44 -4.95 17.12 9.91
CA ASN A 44 -4.99 18.39 9.15
C ASN A 44 -4.40 18.28 7.73
N GLY A 45 -4.70 17.19 7.02
CA GLY A 45 -4.20 16.93 5.67
C GLY A 45 -2.76 16.43 5.60
N LYS A 46 -2.11 16.16 6.74
CA LYS A 46 -0.76 15.59 6.81
C LYS A 46 -0.78 14.08 6.90
N TYR A 47 0.27 13.47 6.39
CA TYR A 47 0.44 12.03 6.31
C TYR A 47 1.68 11.60 7.09
N LYS A 48 1.53 10.62 7.96
CA LYS A 48 2.59 10.09 8.81
C LYS A 48 3.40 9.05 8.04
N CYS A 49 4.69 9.31 7.87
CA CYS A 49 5.62 8.35 7.29
C CYS A 49 5.73 7.11 8.19
N VAL A 50 5.53 5.91 7.65
CA VAL A 50 5.68 4.66 8.43
C VAL A 50 7.14 4.33 8.80
N GLY A 51 8.11 4.94 8.13
CA GLY A 51 9.54 4.68 8.37
C GLY A 51 10.15 5.52 9.49
N CYS A 52 9.80 6.80 9.57
CA CYS A 52 10.35 7.74 10.56
C CYS A 52 9.29 8.34 11.50
N ASN A 53 8.02 7.99 11.35
CA ASN A 53 6.89 8.48 12.15
C ASN A 53 6.63 10.00 12.11
N GLN A 54 7.32 10.74 11.25
CA GLN A 54 7.11 12.18 11.05
C GLN A 54 5.92 12.44 10.11
N HIS A 55 5.29 13.61 10.26
CA HIS A 55 4.14 14.04 9.44
C HIS A 55 4.58 14.96 8.31
N PHE A 56 4.09 14.69 7.10
CA PHE A 56 4.44 15.46 5.90
C PHE A 56 3.17 15.89 5.16
N ALA A 57 3.26 17.02 4.43
CA ALA A 57 2.25 17.40 3.46
C ALA A 57 2.21 16.42 2.29
N TRP A 58 1.10 16.40 1.55
CA TRP A 58 0.88 15.52 0.39
C TRP A 58 2.03 15.57 -0.63
N ASP A 59 2.51 16.77 -0.96
CA ASP A 59 3.56 16.98 -1.96
C ASP A 59 4.92 16.46 -1.51
N ASN A 60 5.15 16.39 -0.19
CA ASN A 60 6.40 15.96 0.42
C ASN A 60 6.38 14.49 0.89
N ILE A 61 5.32 13.75 0.59
CA ILE A 61 5.21 12.33 0.94
C ILE A 61 4.97 11.48 -0.29
N GLN A 62 5.56 10.30 -0.31
CA GLN A 62 5.39 9.30 -1.36
C GLN A 62 4.44 8.21 -0.86
N ILE A 63 3.68 7.62 -1.79
CA ILE A 63 2.83 6.47 -1.50
C ILE A 63 3.53 5.26 -2.07
N ASP A 64 3.84 4.30 -1.21
CA ASP A 64 4.65 3.14 -1.53
C ASP A 64 3.88 1.85 -1.25
N HIS A 65 4.17 0.78 -2.00
CA HIS A 65 3.53 -0.51 -1.79
C HIS A 65 4.20 -1.28 -0.65
N ILE A 66 3.40 -1.71 0.32
CA ILE A 66 3.83 -2.56 1.43
C ILE A 66 4.41 -3.87 0.88
N LYS A 67 3.66 -4.55 0.00
CA LYS A 67 4.11 -5.64 -0.88
C LYS A 67 4.35 -5.07 -2.29
N PRO A 68 5.58 -5.09 -2.82
CA PRO A 68 5.92 -4.61 -4.15
C PRO A 68 5.13 -5.32 -5.24
N GLN A 69 4.90 -4.61 -6.34
CA GLN A 69 4.20 -5.11 -7.51
C GLN A 69 4.89 -6.35 -8.12
N ALA A 70 6.23 -6.40 -8.12
CA ALA A 70 7.02 -7.55 -8.58
C ALA A 70 6.74 -8.87 -7.81
N LYS A 71 6.02 -8.81 -6.69
CA LYS A 71 5.58 -9.99 -5.93
C LYS A 71 4.06 -10.01 -5.78
N ASP A 72 3.31 -9.64 -6.80
CA ASP A 72 1.84 -9.55 -6.79
C ASP A 72 1.29 -8.59 -5.73
N GLY A 73 1.95 -7.45 -5.56
CA GLY A 73 1.47 -6.35 -4.75
C GLY A 73 0.31 -5.62 -5.43
N LEU A 74 -0.88 -5.67 -4.84
CA LEU A 74 -2.05 -4.95 -5.36
C LEU A 74 -1.90 -3.44 -5.20
N ASN A 75 -2.49 -2.65 -6.10
CA ASN A 75 -2.58 -1.19 -5.98
C ASN A 75 -3.71 -0.72 -5.04
N CYS A 76 -4.26 -1.63 -4.23
CA CYS A 76 -5.31 -1.29 -3.28
C CYS A 76 -4.75 -0.44 -2.15
N VAL A 77 -5.55 0.51 -1.64
CA VAL A 77 -5.20 1.37 -0.50
C VAL A 77 -4.68 0.58 0.71
N ARG A 78 -5.22 -0.63 0.97
CA ARG A 78 -4.75 -1.54 2.03
C ARG A 78 -3.29 -2.02 1.90
N ASN A 79 -2.75 -2.02 0.67
CA ASN A 79 -1.36 -2.40 0.38
C ASN A 79 -0.47 -1.17 0.15
N LEU A 80 -0.99 0.04 0.37
CA LEU A 80 -0.25 1.28 0.23
C LEU A 80 0.10 1.83 1.61
N GLN A 81 1.25 2.47 1.71
CA GLN A 81 1.74 3.13 2.91
C GLN A 81 2.38 4.48 2.55
N PRO A 82 2.14 5.54 3.32
CA PRO A 82 2.84 6.80 3.16
C PRO A 82 4.27 6.71 3.70
N MET A 83 5.24 7.16 2.91
CA MET A 83 6.65 7.20 3.24
C MET A 83 7.31 8.48 2.72
N CYS A 84 8.19 9.10 3.50
CA CYS A 84 9.02 10.20 2.99
C CYS A 84 10.07 9.67 2.01
N GLY A 85 10.56 10.52 1.12
CA GLY A 85 11.56 10.15 0.09
C GLY A 85 12.80 9.42 0.65
N PRO A 86 13.43 9.91 1.74
CA PRO A 86 14.57 9.21 2.35
C PRO A 86 14.24 7.80 2.85
N CYS A 87 13.10 7.62 3.54
CA CYS A 87 12.68 6.31 4.02
C CYS A 87 12.32 5.37 2.87
N ASN A 88 11.70 5.90 1.81
CA ASN A 88 11.32 5.10 0.65
C ASN A 88 12.54 4.57 -0.11
N ARG A 89 13.58 5.41 -0.29
CA ARG A 89 14.85 4.97 -0.89
C ARG A 89 15.48 3.81 -0.11
N ARG A 90 15.62 3.98 1.21
CA ARG A 90 16.18 2.93 2.09
C ARG A 90 15.37 1.62 2.07
N LYS A 91 14.05 1.70 1.88
CA LYS A 91 13.20 0.50 1.75
C LYS A 91 13.49 -0.28 0.48
N THR A 92 13.75 0.38 -0.65
CA THR A 92 14.05 -0.29 -1.92
C THR A 92 15.31 -1.14 -1.80
N ASP A 93 16.30 -0.65 -1.05
CA ASP A 93 17.56 -1.36 -0.79
C ASP A 93 17.35 -2.58 0.14
N GLU A 94 16.35 -2.54 1.03
CA GLU A 94 16.13 -3.52 2.09
C GLU A 94 14.90 -4.45 1.88
N TYR A 95 14.19 -4.46 0.73
CA TYR A 95 12.94 -5.23 0.62
C TYR A 95 13.14 -6.76 0.67
N ARG A 96 13.31 -7.29 1.89
CA ARG A 96 13.36 -8.71 2.25
C ARG A 96 12.02 -9.07 2.88
N LEU A 97 11.16 -9.72 2.10
CA LEU A 97 9.89 -10.30 2.59
C LEU A 97 10.08 -11.06 3.91
N LYS A 98 11.18 -11.82 4.02
CA LYS A 98 11.55 -12.59 5.22
C LYS A 98 11.65 -11.72 6.48
N GLU A 99 12.16 -10.49 6.38
CA GLU A 99 12.34 -9.60 7.54
C GLU A 99 11.04 -8.89 7.97
N LYS A 100 10.14 -8.57 7.02
CA LYS A 100 8.81 -8.03 7.39
C LYS A 100 7.93 -9.10 8.04
N VAL A 101 7.99 -10.34 7.55
CA VAL A 101 7.25 -11.47 8.16
C VAL A 101 7.79 -11.73 9.57
N LYS A 102 9.12 -11.86 9.75
CA LYS A 102 9.74 -12.04 11.08
C LYS A 102 9.37 -10.95 12.09
N ARG A 103 9.23 -9.69 11.65
CA ARG A 103 8.81 -8.57 12.52
C ARG A 103 7.34 -8.61 12.92
N ARG A 104 6.48 -9.29 12.16
CA ARG A 104 5.05 -9.45 12.47
C ARG A 104 4.75 -10.69 13.29
N VAL A 105 5.62 -11.69 13.25
CA VAL A 105 5.51 -12.88 14.10
C VAL A 105 5.92 -12.47 15.53
N PRO A 106 5.04 -12.63 16.54
CA PRO A 106 5.40 -12.38 17.92
C PRO A 106 6.66 -13.16 18.29
N PRO A 107 7.58 -12.59 19.11
CA PRO A 107 8.82 -13.26 19.49
C PRO A 107 8.60 -14.68 20.07
N GLU A 108 7.47 -14.90 20.73
CA GLU A 108 7.04 -16.19 21.27
C GLU A 108 6.74 -17.23 20.17
N ALA A 109 5.98 -16.85 19.14
CA ALA A 109 5.66 -17.71 18.00
C ALA A 109 6.90 -18.01 17.14
N ARG A 110 7.88 -17.11 17.10
CA ARG A 110 9.15 -17.35 16.41
C ARG A 110 9.95 -18.48 17.04
N ARG A 111 10.00 -18.55 18.38
CA ARG A 111 10.68 -19.65 19.10
C ARG A 111 9.98 -21.00 18.89
N MET A 112 8.66 -21.00 18.72
CA MET A 112 7.91 -22.20 18.38
C MET A 112 8.27 -22.73 16.98
N LEU A 113 8.39 -21.84 15.98
CA LEU A 113 8.81 -22.23 14.63
C LEU A 113 10.24 -22.79 14.59
N GLU A 114 11.18 -22.15 15.31
CA GLU A 114 12.57 -22.64 15.42
C GLU A 114 12.63 -24.03 16.11
N LYS A 115 11.73 -24.32 17.06
CA LYS A 115 11.58 -25.66 17.65
C LYS A 115 11.01 -26.69 16.67
N VAL A 116 10.01 -26.33 15.86
CA VAL A 116 9.40 -27.25 14.88
C VAL A 116 10.42 -27.63 13.78
N GLU A 117 11.22 -26.68 13.29
CA GLU A 117 12.30 -26.98 12.33
C GLU A 117 13.36 -27.93 12.93
N GLY A 118 13.63 -27.84 14.23
CA GLY A 118 14.53 -28.76 14.93
C GLY A 118 13.94 -30.16 15.20
N VAL A 119 12.61 -30.31 15.15
CA VAL A 119 11.92 -31.59 15.40
C VAL A 119 11.75 -32.42 14.12
N PHE A 120 11.65 -31.76 12.95
CA PHE A 120 11.51 -32.42 11.64
C PHE A 120 12.81 -32.51 10.83
N GLY A 121 13.95 -32.11 11.43
CA GLY A 121 15.28 -32.09 10.81
C GLY A 121 16.13 -33.35 11.03
N HIS A 122 15.53 -34.53 11.14
CA HIS A 122 16.22 -35.83 11.18
C HIS A 122 15.70 -36.77 10.10
#